data_AF-A0AA38T7B6-F1
#
_entry.id   AF-A0AA38T7B6-F1
#
_cell.length_a   1.000
_cell.length_b   1.000
_cell.length_c   1.000
_cell.angle_alpha   90.00
_cell.angle_beta   90.00
_cell.angle_gamma   90.00
#
_symmetry.space_group_name_H-M   'P 1'
#
loop_
_entity.id
_entity.type
_entity.pdbx_description
1 polymer ?
#
loop_
_entity_poly.entity_id
_entity_poly.type
_entity_poly.pdbx_seq_one_letter_code
_entity_poly.pdbx_strand_id
1 'polypeptide(L)'
;MGIQNLRISPANRPTIARTKMPDEDPTAEEWQAFIDNPENVLLNSFPTRAQATKVMAILDVLSTHSPDEEYIGTNIEAAWEADPVINAAFQEFNGRLKELEGIVDSRNLDPNLSNRSGSRAGAVSASEAVFGPRGDREGCSVQHFDLS
;
A
#
# COMPACT_ATOMS: atom_id res chain seq x y z
N MET A 1 -3.62 10.80 11.22
CA MET A 1 -3.11 10.36 9.89
C MET A 1 -2.74 8.91 10.01
N GLY A 2 -3.60 8.03 9.48
CA GLY A 2 -3.43 6.59 9.63
C GLY A 2 -2.25 6.05 8.82
N ILE A 3 -1.78 4.90 9.26
CA ILE A 3 -0.76 3.98 8.70
C ILE A 3 -0.76 3.78 7.17
N GLN A 4 -1.83 4.14 6.45
CA GLN A 4 -1.88 4.15 4.97
C GLN A 4 -0.92 5.19 4.34
N ASN A 5 -0.63 6.29 5.04
CA ASN A 5 0.18 7.39 4.51
C ASN A 5 1.68 7.05 4.36
N LEU A 6 2.16 5.99 5.03
CA LEU A 6 3.59 5.64 5.01
C LEU A 6 4.03 5.00 3.69
N ARG A 7 3.10 4.54 2.85
CA ARG A 7 3.40 4.01 1.50
C ARG A 7 3.64 5.11 0.47
N ILE A 8 3.12 6.31 0.69
CA ILE A 8 3.23 7.44 -0.25
C ILE A 8 4.37 8.36 0.16
N SER A 9 5.57 7.81 0.35
CA SER A 9 6.77 8.62 0.57
C SER A 9 7.36 9.05 -0.78
N PRO A 10 7.47 10.36 -1.07
CA PRO A 10 7.98 10.86 -2.36
C PRO A 10 9.41 10.38 -2.68
N ALA A 11 10.22 10.11 -1.65
CA ALA A 11 11.58 9.59 -1.81
C ALA A 11 11.63 8.12 -2.25
N ASN A 12 10.69 7.27 -1.79
CA ASN A 12 10.67 5.86 -2.20
C ASN A 12 10.02 5.67 -3.58
N ARG A 13 9.19 6.62 -4.03
CA ARG A 13 8.47 6.57 -5.31
C ARG A 13 8.39 7.96 -5.97
N PRO A 14 9.52 8.53 -6.41
CA PRO A 14 9.51 9.82 -7.09
C PRO A 14 8.82 9.68 -8.45
N THR A 15 7.78 10.49 -8.68
CA THR A 15 7.02 10.47 -9.94
C THR A 15 7.62 11.38 -11.01
N ILE A 16 8.50 12.31 -10.62
CA ILE A 16 9.10 13.32 -11.50
C ILE A 16 10.56 13.50 -11.07
N ALA A 17 11.47 13.50 -12.04
CA ALA A 17 12.84 13.98 -11.87
C ALA A 17 12.96 15.42 -12.37
N ARG A 18 13.44 16.36 -11.54
CA ARG A 18 13.55 17.79 -11.89
C ARG A 18 14.88 18.17 -12.53
N THR A 19 15.93 17.43 -12.22
CA THR A 19 17.28 17.61 -12.76
C THR A 19 17.77 16.29 -13.34
N LYS A 20 18.81 16.35 -14.17
CA LYS A 20 19.52 15.14 -14.58
C LYS A 20 20.05 14.43 -13.33
N MET A 21 20.04 13.11 -13.37
CA MET A 21 20.77 12.34 -12.36
C MET A 21 22.25 12.73 -12.44
N PRO A 22 22.96 12.84 -11.31
CA PRO A 22 24.41 12.92 -11.33
C PRO A 22 24.97 11.76 -12.16
N ASP A 23 25.78 12.08 -13.16
CA ASP A 23 26.38 11.11 -14.08
C ASP A 23 27.85 10.86 -13.74
N GLU A 24 28.48 9.93 -14.46
CA GLU A 24 29.87 9.52 -14.22
C GLU A 24 30.89 10.56 -14.75
N ASP A 25 30.45 11.56 -15.52
CA ASP A 25 31.28 12.64 -16.10
C ASP A 25 30.80 14.05 -15.66
N PRO A 26 30.82 14.37 -14.35
CA PRO A 26 30.34 15.65 -13.86
C PRO A 26 31.30 16.79 -14.16
N THR A 27 30.78 18.01 -14.27
CA THR A 27 31.63 19.21 -14.20
C THR A 27 32.31 19.30 -12.83
N ALA A 28 33.46 19.99 -12.75
CA ALA A 28 34.19 20.15 -11.48
C ALA A 28 33.32 20.77 -10.36
N GLU A 29 32.36 21.62 -10.74
CA GLU A 29 31.41 22.28 -9.84
C GLU A 29 30.33 21.32 -9.33
N GLU A 30 29.76 20.49 -10.21
CA GLU A 30 28.77 19.46 -9.85
C GLU A 30 29.40 18.37 -8.97
N TRP A 31 30.65 18.00 -9.26
CA TRP A 31 31.40 17.04 -8.46
C TRP A 31 31.69 17.55 -7.05
N GLN A 32 32.14 18.81 -6.93
CA GLN A 32 32.37 19.42 -5.62
C GLN A 32 31.07 19.50 -4.80
N ALA A 33 29.96 19.90 -5.41
CA ALA A 33 28.65 19.95 -4.76
C ALA A 33 28.18 18.56 -4.28
N PHE A 34 28.47 17.50 -5.04
CA PHE A 34 28.16 16.13 -4.67
C PHE A 34 29.01 15.62 -3.51
N ILE A 35 30.32 15.93 -3.48
CA ILE A 35 31.20 15.56 -2.36
C ILE A 35 30.82 16.30 -1.08
N ASP A 36 30.47 17.59 -1.18
CA ASP A 36 30.12 18.41 -0.04
C ASP A 36 28.78 17.98 0.60
N ASN A 37 27.77 17.65 -0.22
CA ASN A 37 26.47 17.18 0.28
C ASN A 37 25.73 16.28 -0.76
N PRO A 38 26.01 14.97 -0.77
CA PRO A 38 25.44 14.06 -1.76
C PRO A 38 23.91 13.91 -1.60
N GLU A 39 23.41 14.02 -0.37
CA GLU A 39 21.97 13.94 -0.09
C GLU A 39 21.21 15.11 -0.74
N ASN A 40 21.75 16.32 -0.66
CA ASN A 40 21.11 17.50 -1.23
C ASN A 40 21.07 17.43 -2.76
N VAL A 41 22.18 17.01 -3.39
CA VAL A 41 22.24 16.83 -4.84
C VAL A 41 21.19 15.82 -5.32
N LEU A 42 21.04 14.70 -4.62
CA LEU A 42 20.03 13.69 -4.95
C LEU A 42 18.59 14.19 -4.70
N LEU A 43 18.34 14.86 -3.56
CA LEU A 43 17.02 15.42 -3.22
C LEU A 43 16.60 16.52 -4.21
N ASN A 44 17.53 17.23 -4.82
CA ASN A 44 17.25 18.21 -5.88
C ASN A 44 16.70 17.55 -7.15
N SER A 45 17.10 16.31 -7.44
CA SER A 45 16.52 15.52 -8.53
C SER A 45 15.08 15.10 -8.24
N PHE A 46 14.70 14.91 -6.98
CA PHE A 46 13.33 14.53 -6.59
C PHE A 46 12.33 15.68 -6.69
N PRO A 47 11.01 15.38 -6.68
CA PRO A 47 9.97 16.42 -6.72
C PRO A 47 10.11 17.43 -5.58
N THR A 48 9.75 18.70 -5.84
CA THR A 48 9.60 19.70 -4.78
C THR A 48 8.55 19.26 -3.77
N ARG A 49 8.59 19.84 -2.55
CA ARG A 49 7.56 19.62 -1.52
C ARG A 49 6.14 19.84 -2.06
N ALA A 50 5.90 20.90 -2.85
CA ALA A 50 4.58 21.19 -3.41
C ALA A 50 4.12 20.14 -4.44
N GLN A 51 5.01 19.69 -5.33
CA GLN A 51 4.70 18.63 -6.30
C GLN A 51 4.43 17.30 -5.60
N ALA A 52 5.26 16.97 -4.62
CA ALA A 52 5.09 15.79 -3.77
C ALA A 52 3.73 15.82 -3.06
N THR A 53 3.34 16.93 -2.43
CA THR A 53 2.03 17.06 -1.77
C THR A 53 0.87 16.87 -2.74
N LYS A 54 0.97 17.40 -3.96
CA LYS A 54 -0.08 17.22 -4.97
C LYS A 54 -0.25 15.75 -5.36
N VAL A 55 0.86 15.06 -5.60
CA VAL A 55 0.85 13.62 -5.94
C VAL A 55 0.35 12.80 -4.76
N MET A 56 0.76 13.13 -3.54
CA MET A 56 0.27 12.47 -2.32
C MET A 56 -1.25 12.60 -2.18
N ALA A 57 -1.80 13.80 -2.34
CA ALA A 57 -3.25 14.02 -2.25
C ALA A 57 -4.04 13.26 -3.33
N ILE A 58 -3.53 13.20 -4.56
CA ILE A 58 -4.17 12.45 -5.64
C ILE A 58 -4.14 10.95 -5.33
N LEU A 59 -3.00 10.41 -4.91
CA LEU A 59 -2.86 9.00 -4.59
C LEU A 59 -3.70 8.60 -3.37
N ASP A 60 -3.83 9.46 -2.37
CA ASP A 60 -4.68 9.25 -1.19
C ASP A 60 -6.16 9.11 -1.59
N VAL A 61 -6.66 10.03 -2.43
CA VAL A 61 -8.03 9.98 -2.94
C VAL A 61 -8.25 8.72 -3.79
N LEU A 62 -7.31 8.36 -4.67
CA LEU A 62 -7.43 7.16 -5.53
C LEU A 62 -7.25 5.84 -4.77
N SER A 63 -6.64 5.85 -3.59
CA SER A 63 -6.41 4.64 -2.78
C SER A 63 -7.47 4.46 -1.68
N THR A 64 -8.39 5.41 -1.55
CA THR A 64 -9.49 5.34 -0.59
C THR A 64 -10.70 4.69 -1.25
N HIS A 65 -11.18 3.60 -0.67
CA HIS A 65 -12.41 2.95 -1.10
C HIS A 65 -13.64 3.72 -0.62
N SER A 66 -14.70 3.67 -1.42
CA SER A 66 -15.96 4.34 -1.11
C SER A 66 -16.70 3.62 0.02
N PRO A 67 -17.53 4.31 0.85
CA PRO A 67 -18.33 3.63 1.87
C PRO A 67 -19.39 2.66 1.31
N ASP A 68 -19.77 2.85 0.04
CA ASP A 68 -20.67 2.00 -0.74
C ASP A 68 -19.93 0.96 -1.61
N GLU A 69 -18.63 0.74 -1.37
CA GLU A 69 -17.84 -0.26 -2.09
C GLU A 69 -18.35 -1.68 -1.83
N GLU A 70 -18.61 -2.42 -2.90
CA GLU A 70 -18.97 -3.84 -2.84
C GLU A 70 -17.74 -4.72 -3.06
N TYR A 71 -17.31 -5.39 -1.99
CA TYR A 71 -16.17 -6.30 -2.06
C TYR A 71 -16.57 -7.67 -2.61
N ILE A 72 -15.59 -8.41 -3.12
CA ILE A 72 -15.83 -9.72 -3.70
C ILE A 72 -16.36 -10.66 -2.62
N GLY A 73 -17.55 -11.24 -2.87
CA GLY A 73 -18.17 -12.24 -1.99
C GLY A 73 -18.99 -11.67 -0.83
N THR A 74 -19.27 -10.35 -0.79
CA THR A 74 -20.11 -9.74 0.26
C THR A 74 -21.60 -9.85 -0.05
N ASN A 75 -22.04 -9.33 -1.21
CA ASN A 75 -23.45 -9.25 -1.58
C ASN A 75 -23.75 -10.17 -2.76
N ILE A 76 -24.83 -10.94 -2.64
CA ILE A 76 -25.44 -11.66 -3.76
C ILE A 76 -26.64 -10.85 -4.25
N GLU A 77 -26.80 -10.75 -5.57
CA GLU A 77 -27.97 -10.11 -6.16
C GLU A 77 -29.23 -10.94 -5.83
N ALA A 78 -30.34 -10.28 -5.49
CA ALA A 78 -31.55 -10.96 -5.04
C ALA A 78 -32.11 -11.96 -6.08
N ALA A 79 -31.95 -11.65 -7.36
CA ALA A 79 -32.33 -12.54 -8.45
C ALA A 79 -31.49 -13.83 -8.51
N TRP A 80 -30.24 -13.79 -8.05
CA TRP A 80 -29.33 -14.94 -8.01
C TRP A 80 -29.47 -15.74 -6.73
N GLU A 81 -29.83 -15.09 -5.62
CA GLU A 81 -30.16 -15.76 -4.36
C GLU A 81 -31.41 -16.65 -4.48
N ALA A 82 -32.37 -16.21 -5.28
CA ALA A 82 -33.61 -16.95 -5.54
C ALA A 82 -33.39 -18.27 -6.30
N ASP A 83 -32.29 -18.40 -7.05
CA ASP A 83 -31.91 -19.65 -7.69
C ASP A 83 -31.06 -20.49 -6.72
N PRO A 84 -31.56 -21.66 -6.26
CA PRO A 84 -30.85 -22.47 -5.27
C PRO A 84 -29.51 -23.01 -5.76
N VAL A 85 -29.32 -23.17 -7.08
CA VAL A 85 -28.06 -23.65 -7.66
C VAL A 85 -27.02 -22.53 -7.63
N ILE A 86 -27.42 -21.32 -8.02
CA ILE A 86 -26.53 -20.16 -8.05
C ILE A 86 -26.17 -19.74 -6.62
N ASN A 87 -27.13 -19.74 -5.71
CA ASN A 87 -26.88 -19.44 -4.30
C ASN A 87 -25.89 -20.45 -3.67
N ALA A 88 -26.09 -21.75 -3.90
CA ALA A 88 -25.16 -22.77 -3.39
C ALA A 88 -23.73 -22.58 -3.91
N ALA A 89 -23.57 -22.30 -5.22
CA ALA A 89 -22.27 -22.00 -5.82
C ALA A 89 -21.64 -20.71 -5.25
N PHE A 90 -22.44 -19.68 -4.98
CA PHE A 90 -21.96 -18.44 -4.35
C PHE A 90 -21.48 -18.69 -2.90
N GLN A 91 -22.21 -19.49 -2.12
CA GLN A 91 -21.79 -19.85 -0.76
C GLN A 91 -20.49 -20.66 -0.75
N GLU A 92 -20.32 -21.60 -1.69
CA GLU A 92 -19.06 -22.33 -1.85
C GLU A 92 -17.91 -21.37 -2.19
N PHE A 93 -18.12 -20.46 -3.14
CA PHE A 93 -17.15 -19.45 -3.53
C PHE A 93 -16.74 -18.56 -2.34
N ASN A 94 -17.71 -18.04 -1.57
CA ASN A 94 -17.45 -17.22 -0.39
C ASN A 94 -16.69 -18.00 0.70
N GLY A 95 -17.05 -19.27 0.93
CA GLY A 95 -16.32 -20.15 1.84
C GLY A 95 -14.84 -20.30 1.47
N ARG A 96 -14.55 -20.50 0.17
CA ARG A 96 -13.18 -20.59 -0.33
C ARG A 96 -12.40 -19.28 -0.25
N LEU A 97 -13.07 -18.13 -0.41
CA LEU A 97 -12.43 -16.82 -0.21
C LEU A 97 -11.97 -16.62 1.23
N LYS A 98 -12.79 -16.99 2.21
CA LYS A 98 -12.43 -16.92 3.63
C LYS A 98 -11.26 -17.84 3.98
N GLU A 99 -11.21 -19.02 3.39
CA GLU A 99 -10.07 -19.93 3.54
C GLU A 99 -8.78 -19.31 2.97
N LEU A 100 -8.86 -18.71 1.77
CA LEU A 100 -7.72 -18.03 1.14
C LEU A 100 -7.22 -16.84 1.98
N GLU A 101 -8.12 -16.05 2.57
CA GLU A 101 -7.76 -14.96 3.49
C GLU A 101 -6.93 -15.51 4.67
N GLY A 102 -7.40 -16.58 5.30
CA GLY A 102 -6.68 -17.23 6.41
C GLY A 102 -5.30 -17.78 6.01
N ILE A 103 -5.16 -18.32 4.80
CA ILE A 103 -3.87 -18.76 4.26
C ILE A 103 -2.93 -17.55 4.05
N VAL A 104 -3.45 -16.44 3.51
CA VAL A 104 -2.65 -15.23 3.29
C VAL A 104 -2.16 -14.65 4.62
N ASP A 105 -3.04 -14.57 5.63
CA ASP A 105 -2.70 -14.10 6.97
C ASP A 105 -1.64 -14.97 7.62
N SER A 106 -1.82 -16.29 7.58
CA SER A 106 -0.84 -17.24 8.13
C SER A 106 0.54 -17.08 7.47
N ARG A 107 0.58 -16.87 6.15
CA ARG A 107 1.82 -16.67 5.41
C ARG A 107 2.46 -15.30 5.65
N ASN A 108 1.66 -14.29 5.98
CA ASN A 108 2.18 -12.96 6.32
C ASN A 108 2.76 -12.92 7.73
N LEU A 109 2.34 -13.83 8.62
CA LEU A 109 2.87 -13.99 9.98
C LEU A 109 4.05 -14.97 10.08
N ASP A 110 4.31 -15.76 9.03
CA ASP A 110 5.41 -16.73 9.02
C ASP A 110 6.78 -16.02 8.90
N PRO A 111 7.63 -16.04 9.94
CA PRO A 111 8.93 -15.38 9.94
C PRO A 111 9.92 -16.00 8.93
N ASN A 112 9.66 -17.23 8.46
CA ASN A 112 10.49 -17.87 7.43
C ASN A 112 10.20 -17.31 6.03
N LEU A 113 9.09 -16.59 5.84
CA LEU A 113 8.71 -15.94 4.60
C LEU A 113 9.08 -14.44 4.60
N SER A 114 10.38 -14.15 4.74
CA SER A 114 10.93 -12.79 4.88
C SER A 114 10.58 -11.81 3.75
N ASN A 115 10.24 -12.30 2.56
CA ASN A 115 9.79 -11.45 1.44
C ASN A 115 8.35 -10.90 1.63
N ARG A 116 7.61 -11.39 2.64
CA ARG A 116 6.23 -10.94 2.97
C ARG A 116 6.20 -9.89 4.08
N SER A 117 7.28 -9.77 4.84
CA SER A 117 7.50 -8.74 5.85
C SER A 117 8.82 -8.05 5.54
N GLY A 118 8.78 -7.01 4.69
CA GLY A 118 9.96 -6.19 4.46
C GLY A 118 10.50 -5.60 5.77
N SER A 119 11.76 -5.15 5.78
CA SER A 119 12.40 -4.49 6.94
C SER A 119 11.64 -3.25 7.44
N ARG A 120 10.74 -2.72 6.61
CA ARG A 120 9.74 -1.72 6.99
C ARG A 120 8.47 -2.45 7.39
N ALA A 121 8.18 -2.47 8.70
CA ALA A 121 7.01 -3.09 9.29
C ALA A 121 5.73 -2.69 8.54
N GLY A 122 5.20 -3.62 7.77
CA GLY A 122 4.02 -3.44 6.96
C GLY A 122 3.74 -4.77 6.29
N ALA A 123 3.00 -5.64 6.99
CA ALA A 123 2.47 -6.86 6.40
C ALA A 123 1.87 -6.55 5.02
N VAL A 124 2.08 -7.43 4.04
CA VAL A 124 1.46 -7.28 2.71
C VAL A 124 -0.06 -7.31 2.88
N SER A 125 -0.65 -6.12 3.03
CA SER A 125 -2.08 -5.88 3.15
C SER A 125 -2.77 -5.77 1.79
N ALA A 126 -2.24 -6.47 0.77
CA ALA A 126 -2.90 -6.53 -0.54
C ALA A 126 -4.23 -7.30 -0.48
N SER A 127 -4.50 -8.03 0.60
CA SER A 127 -5.76 -8.71 0.85
C SER A 127 -6.92 -7.74 1.11
N GLU A 128 -6.70 -6.64 1.84
CA GLU A 128 -7.78 -5.68 2.19
C GLU A 128 -8.42 -5.04 0.95
N ALA A 129 -7.67 -4.88 -0.14
CA ALA A 129 -8.19 -4.34 -1.39
C ALA A 129 -9.15 -5.30 -2.13
N VAL A 130 -9.12 -6.60 -1.81
CA VAL A 130 -9.96 -7.63 -2.42
C VAL A 130 -11.13 -8.02 -1.51
N PHE A 131 -10.87 -8.08 -0.19
CA PHE A 131 -11.82 -8.61 0.80
C PHE A 131 -12.51 -7.52 1.65
N GLY A 132 -12.09 -6.27 1.52
CA GLY A 132 -12.64 -5.13 2.25
C GLY A 132 -11.96 -4.81 3.57
N PRO A 133 -12.37 -3.69 4.20
CA PRO A 133 -11.87 -3.29 5.51
C PRO A 133 -12.23 -4.36 6.53
N ARG A 134 -11.30 -4.63 7.44
CA ARG A 134 -11.47 -5.59 8.54
C ARG A 134 -12.46 -5.02 9.57
N GLY A 135 -13.74 -4.96 9.22
CA GLY A 135 -14.82 -4.72 10.16
C GLY A 135 -14.86 -5.87 11.15
N ASP A 136 -14.83 -5.53 12.44
CA ASP A 136 -15.37 -6.36 13.52
C ASP A 136 -14.50 -7.57 13.96
N ARG A 137 -13.19 -7.36 14.24
CA ARG A 137 -12.43 -8.32 15.05
C ARG A 137 -11.66 -7.59 16.16
N GLU A 138 -12.26 -7.52 17.34
CA GLU A 138 -11.55 -7.19 18.58
C GLU A 138 -10.36 -8.14 18.73
N GLY A 139 -9.14 -7.60 18.74
CA GLY A 139 -7.95 -8.40 19.09
C GLY A 139 -6.68 -8.12 18.29
N CYS A 140 -6.74 -7.43 17.14
CA CYS A 140 -5.51 -7.00 16.47
C CYS A 140 -5.10 -5.62 17.00
N SER A 141 -4.33 -5.62 18.09
CA SER A 141 -3.76 -4.41 18.67
C SER A 141 -3.00 -3.62 17.60
N VAL A 142 -3.58 -2.49 17.18
CA VAL A 142 -2.86 -1.45 16.46
C VAL A 142 -1.77 -1.01 17.42
N GLN A 143 -0.52 -1.45 17.19
CA GLN A 143 0.61 -0.98 17.97
C GLN A 143 0.70 0.53 17.76
N HIS A 144 0.30 1.27 18.79
CA HIS A 144 0.44 2.71 18.88
C HIS A 144 1.94 2.98 19.01
N PHE A 145 2.60 3.30 17.89
CA PHE A 145 3.95 3.85 17.94
C PHE A 145 3.82 5.35 18.18
N ASP A 146 3.99 5.75 19.44
CA ASP A 146 4.26 7.14 19.80
C ASP A 146 5.60 7.54 19.15
N LEU A 147 5.53 8.50 18.24
CA LEU A 147 6.72 9.18 17.71
C LEU A 147 7.04 10.34 18.66
N SER A 148 7.94 10.10 19.61
CA SER A 148 8.70 11.16 20.29
C SER A 148 9.87 11.62 19.44
#